data_AF-A0A3M1S136-F1
#
_entry.id   AF-A0A3M1S136-F1
#
_cell.length_a   1.000
_cell.length_b   1.000
_cell.length_c   1.000
_cell.angle_alpha   90.00
_cell.angle_beta   90.00
_cell.angle_gamma   90.00
#
_symmetry.space_group_name_H-M   'P 1'
#
loop_
_entity.id
_entity.type
_entity.pdbx_description
1 polymer ?
#
loop_
_entity_poly.entity_id
_entity_poly.type
_entity_poly.pdbx_seq_one_letter_code
_entity_poly.pdbx_strand_id
1 'polypeptide(L)'
;MGWALLTASLGTSTASAGGPEDCAAIDWRPDILQRFVDIDRACQGIVERDGRRYVRFTVEFVRRHNNGDVEVLMELRDGKPVKRIFHAPSDFSVDSPTGLSDFKFAELERGEVLDVFIALDRVTAPAAQTTATAEPAT
;
A
#
# COMPACT_ATOMS: atom_id res chain seq x y z
N MET A 1 37.58 -13.07 42.99
CA MET A 1 36.24 -13.64 42.73
C MET A 1 35.26 -12.49 42.65
N GLY A 2 34.60 -12.28 41.50
CA GLY A 2 33.58 -11.25 41.32
C GLY A 2 33.05 -11.30 39.89
N TRP A 3 31.98 -12.08 39.69
CA TRP A 3 31.28 -12.19 38.42
C TRP A 3 30.27 -11.04 38.28
N ALA A 4 30.30 -10.35 37.14
CA ALA A 4 29.20 -9.48 36.72
C ALA A 4 28.55 -10.10 35.47
N LEU A 5 27.40 -10.74 35.68
CA LEU A 5 26.52 -11.21 34.61
C LEU A 5 25.70 -10.02 34.12
N LEU A 6 26.01 -9.51 32.94
CA LEU A 6 25.16 -8.56 32.22
C LEU A 6 24.13 -9.36 31.41
N THR A 7 22.90 -9.41 31.92
CA THR A 7 21.73 -9.93 31.19
C THR A 7 21.26 -8.90 30.17
N ALA A 8 21.52 -9.16 28.89
CA ALA A 8 20.94 -8.40 27.79
C ALA A 8 19.51 -8.90 27.53
N SER A 9 18.51 -8.07 27.81
CA SER A 9 17.12 -8.32 27.45
C SER A 9 16.94 -8.14 25.95
N LEU A 10 16.62 -9.21 25.21
CA LEU A 10 16.20 -9.09 23.81
C LEU A 10 14.75 -8.63 23.77
N GLY A 11 14.50 -7.41 23.28
CA GLY A 11 13.16 -6.95 22.92
C GLY A 11 12.74 -7.57 21.59
N THR A 12 11.73 -8.42 21.60
CA THR A 12 11.11 -8.99 20.39
C THR A 12 10.20 -7.93 19.77
N SER A 13 10.64 -7.28 18.70
CA SER A 13 9.75 -6.47 17.85
C SER A 13 8.91 -7.41 16.99
N THR A 14 7.65 -7.63 17.36
CA THR A 14 6.67 -8.32 16.50
C THR A 14 6.21 -7.37 15.41
N ALA A 15 6.72 -7.53 14.19
CA ALA A 15 6.13 -6.91 13.02
C ALA A 15 4.78 -7.59 12.74
N SER A 16 3.68 -6.91 13.04
CA SER A 16 2.32 -7.39 12.76
C SER A 16 1.97 -7.04 11.32
N ALA A 17 2.01 -8.02 10.42
CA ALA A 17 1.35 -7.87 9.13
C ALA A 17 -0.16 -7.91 9.36
N GLY A 18 -0.85 -6.82 9.00
CA GLY A 18 -2.30 -6.71 9.12
C GLY A 18 -3.01 -7.52 8.04
N GLY A 19 -4.09 -8.19 8.43
CA GLY A 19 -4.92 -9.00 7.55
C GLY A 19 -5.83 -8.16 6.65
N PRO A 20 -6.58 -8.78 5.73
CA PRO A 20 -7.56 -8.10 4.88
C PRO A 20 -8.66 -7.38 5.68
N GLU A 21 -8.93 -7.79 6.91
CA GLU A 21 -9.82 -7.09 7.86
C GLU A 21 -9.37 -5.65 8.14
N ASP A 22 -8.06 -5.37 8.10
CA ASP A 22 -7.53 -4.04 8.36
C ASP A 22 -7.83 -3.06 7.22
N CYS A 23 -8.13 -3.56 6.03
CA CYS A 23 -8.56 -2.75 4.88
C CYS A 23 -9.91 -2.07 5.10
N ALA A 24 -10.80 -2.69 5.88
CA ALA A 24 -12.13 -2.15 6.16
C ALA A 24 -12.09 -0.94 7.10
N ALA A 25 -11.01 -0.79 7.86
CA ALA A 25 -10.79 0.33 8.76
C ALA A 25 -10.15 1.55 8.08
N ILE A 26 -9.81 1.46 6.80
CA ILE A 26 -9.20 2.56 6.04
C ILE A 26 -10.30 3.56 5.66
N ASP A 27 -10.12 4.82 6.08
CA ASP A 27 -10.93 5.93 5.59
C ASP A 27 -10.44 6.37 4.22
N TRP A 28 -10.92 5.71 3.17
CA TRP A 28 -10.45 5.95 1.80
C TRP A 28 -10.76 7.36 1.32
N ARG A 29 -9.77 7.99 0.67
CA ARG A 29 -9.99 9.28 0.02
C ARG A 29 -11.15 9.24 -0.97
N PRO A 30 -12.00 10.27 -1.01
CA PRO A 30 -13.16 10.31 -1.91
C PRO A 30 -12.75 10.29 -3.39
N ASP A 31 -11.61 10.91 -3.76
CA ASP A 31 -11.11 10.86 -5.14
C ASP A 31 -10.67 9.45 -5.56
N ILE A 32 -10.20 8.64 -4.61
CA ILE A 32 -9.84 7.25 -4.84
C ILE A 32 -11.10 6.40 -5.00
N LEU A 33 -12.09 6.55 -4.12
CA LEU A 33 -13.36 5.83 -4.20
C LEU A 33 -14.12 6.11 -5.50
N GLN A 34 -14.09 7.35 -5.99
CA GLN A 34 -14.71 7.70 -7.27
C GLN A 34 -14.05 7.01 -8.46
N ARG A 35 -12.73 6.83 -8.42
CA ARG A 35 -11.98 6.21 -9.51
C ARG A 35 -11.90 4.69 -9.38
N PHE A 36 -11.98 4.18 -8.16
CA PHE A 36 -11.83 2.77 -7.80
C PHE A 36 -12.91 2.37 -6.79
N VAL A 37 -14.13 2.16 -7.26
CA VAL A 37 -15.28 1.81 -6.41
C VAL A 37 -15.11 0.48 -5.65
N ASP A 38 -14.23 -0.39 -6.15
CA ASP A 38 -13.97 -1.72 -5.60
C ASP A 38 -12.68 -1.78 -4.78
N ILE A 39 -12.08 -0.63 -4.43
CA ILE A 39 -10.74 -0.61 -3.83
C ILE A 39 -10.69 -1.25 -2.45
N ASP A 40 -11.78 -1.14 -1.68
CA ASP A 40 -11.91 -1.81 -0.40
C ASP A 40 -11.84 -3.33 -0.58
N ARG A 41 -12.44 -3.86 -1.66
CA ARG A 41 -12.46 -5.29 -2.00
C ARG A 41 -11.19 -5.77 -2.68
N ALA A 42 -10.47 -4.88 -3.35
CA ALA A 42 -9.19 -5.16 -3.95
C ALA A 42 -8.03 -5.18 -2.94
N CYS A 43 -8.20 -4.50 -1.81
CA CYS A 43 -7.21 -4.46 -0.74
C CYS A 43 -7.02 -5.85 -0.14
N GLN A 44 -5.78 -6.34 -0.20
CA GLN A 44 -5.39 -7.68 0.27
C GLN A 44 -4.90 -7.65 1.73
N GLY A 45 -4.55 -6.48 2.24
CA GLY A 45 -4.13 -6.27 3.63
C GLY A 45 -3.27 -5.01 3.80
N ILE A 46 -2.88 -4.73 5.04
CA ILE A 46 -1.94 -3.66 5.37
C ILE A 46 -0.63 -4.27 5.86
N VAL A 47 0.47 -3.97 5.20
CA VAL A 47 1.81 -4.41 5.61
C VAL A 47 2.59 -3.24 6.20
N GLU A 48 3.40 -3.52 7.23
CA GLU A 48 4.36 -2.55 7.75
C GLU A 48 5.77 -2.86 7.21
N ARG A 49 6.44 -1.85 6.67
CA ARG A 49 7.82 -1.92 6.16
C ARG A 49 8.56 -0.66 6.57
N ASP A 50 9.73 -0.80 7.20
CA ASP A 50 10.55 0.31 7.68
C ASP A 50 9.77 1.34 8.54
N GLY A 51 8.86 0.85 9.39
CA GLY A 51 8.01 1.69 10.24
C GLY A 51 6.93 2.48 9.49
N ARG A 52 6.72 2.21 8.19
CA ARG A 52 5.66 2.79 7.37
C ARG A 52 4.64 1.73 7.00
N ARG A 53 3.37 2.11 7.01
CA ARG A 53 2.26 1.22 6.65
C ARG A 53 1.92 1.37 5.18
N TYR A 54 1.67 0.25 4.52
CA TYR A 54 1.35 0.17 3.11
C TYR A 54 0.14 -0.72 2.91
N VAL A 55 -0.74 -0.31 2.02
CA VAL A 55 -1.82 -1.15 1.54
C VAL A 55 -1.31 -2.01 0.40
N ARG A 56 -1.58 -3.31 0.48
CA ARG A 56 -1.21 -4.31 -0.54
C ARG A 56 -2.37 -4.58 -1.49
N PHE A 57 -2.06 -4.61 -2.79
CA PHE A 57 -2.96 -5.03 -3.85
C PHE A 57 -2.27 -6.08 -4.71
N THR A 58 -3.01 -7.09 -5.16
CA THR A 58 -2.51 -8.04 -6.16
C THR A 58 -3.06 -7.64 -7.53
N VAL A 59 -2.19 -7.49 -8.52
CA VAL A 59 -2.59 -7.11 -9.89
C VAL A 59 -1.86 -7.96 -10.92
N GLU A 60 -2.54 -8.31 -12.00
CA GLU A 60 -1.95 -8.92 -13.19
C GLU A 60 -1.75 -7.86 -14.26
N PHE A 61 -0.54 -7.76 -14.81
CA PHE A 61 -0.23 -6.81 -15.87
C PHE A 61 -0.81 -7.27 -17.21
N VAL A 62 -1.64 -6.42 -17.83
CA VAL A 62 -2.24 -6.73 -19.15
C VAL A 62 -1.42 -6.10 -20.27
N ARG A 63 -1.19 -4.79 -20.17
CA ARG A 63 -0.42 -4.01 -21.15
C ARG A 63 -0.15 -2.58 -20.67
N ARG A 64 0.84 -1.96 -21.29
CA ARG A 64 1.04 -0.52 -21.30
C ARG A 64 0.45 0.09 -22.58
N HIS A 65 -0.19 1.23 -22.44
CA HIS A 65 -0.72 2.03 -23.55
C HIS A 65 0.32 3.07 -23.99
N ASN A 66 0.22 3.52 -25.24
CA ASN A 66 1.18 4.47 -25.83
C ASN A 66 1.18 5.84 -25.13
N ASN A 67 0.09 6.20 -24.46
CA ASN A 67 -0.05 7.43 -23.69
C ASN A 67 0.55 7.35 -22.27
N GLY A 68 1.18 6.23 -21.91
CA GLY A 68 1.77 6.01 -20.59
C GLY A 68 0.83 5.37 -19.57
N ASP A 69 -0.43 5.14 -19.92
CA ASP A 69 -1.37 4.45 -19.04
C ASP A 69 -1.04 2.95 -18.96
N VAL A 70 -1.35 2.35 -17.81
CA VAL A 70 -1.16 0.92 -17.55
C VAL A 70 -2.52 0.26 -17.34
N GLU A 71 -2.75 -0.83 -18.06
CA GLU A 71 -3.92 -1.71 -17.88
C GLU A 71 -3.52 -2.91 -17.03
N VAL A 72 -4.26 -3.12 -15.94
CA VAL A 72 -4.10 -4.25 -15.02
C VAL A 72 -5.42 -4.94 -14.74
N LEU A 73 -5.35 -6.22 -14.37
CA LEU A 73 -6.44 -6.94 -13.72
C LEU A 73 -6.14 -6.98 -12.23
N MET A 74 -6.88 -6.20 -11.46
CA MET A 74 -6.75 -6.13 -10.01
C MET A 74 -7.55 -7.26 -9.36
N GLU A 75 -6.92 -8.08 -8.54
CA GLU A 75 -7.59 -9.17 -7.84
C GLU A 75 -8.45 -8.62 -6.70
N LEU A 76 -9.73 -8.98 -6.69
CA LEU A 76 -10.62 -8.75 -5.56
C LEU A 76 -10.55 -9.94 -4.59
N ARG A 77 -10.83 -9.71 -3.31
CA ARG A 77 -10.87 -10.78 -2.29
C ARG A 77 -11.84 -11.91 -2.59
N ASP A 78 -12.87 -11.67 -3.40
CA ASP A 78 -13.78 -12.72 -3.90
C ASP A 78 -13.20 -13.55 -5.06
N GLY A 79 -11.94 -13.32 -5.43
CA GLY A 79 -11.21 -14.00 -6.49
C GLY A 79 -11.56 -13.55 -7.90
N LYS A 80 -12.46 -12.56 -8.04
CA LYS A 80 -12.82 -12.01 -9.35
C LYS A 80 -11.89 -10.85 -9.71
N PRO A 81 -11.12 -10.94 -10.80
CA PRO A 81 -10.32 -9.82 -11.24
C PRO A 81 -11.19 -8.69 -11.79
N VAL A 82 -10.83 -7.45 -11.49
CA VAL A 82 -11.45 -6.27 -12.07
C VAL A 82 -10.44 -5.49 -12.90
N LYS A 83 -10.81 -5.16 -14.14
CA LYS A 83 -9.95 -4.39 -15.04
C LYS A 83 -9.86 -2.95 -14.59
N ARG A 84 -8.63 -2.41 -14.53
CA ARG A 84 -8.35 -1.01 -14.23
C ARG A 84 -7.29 -0.45 -15.16
N ILE A 85 -7.45 0.83 -15.48
CA ILE A 85 -6.48 1.62 -16.22
C ILE A 85 -6.11 2.80 -15.33
N PHE A 86 -4.82 2.96 -15.07
CA PHE A 86 -4.30 4.10 -14.33
C PHE A 86 -3.09 4.69 -15.03
N HIS A 87 -2.90 5.99 -14.82
CA HIS A 87 -1.69 6.66 -15.23
C HIS A 87 -0.65 6.39 -14.15
N ALA A 88 0.42 5.68 -14.50
CA ALA A 88 1.54 5.49 -13.59
C ALA A 88 2.36 6.80 -13.56
N PRO A 89 2.38 7.54 -12.43
CA PRO A 89 3.26 8.70 -12.33
C PRO A 89 4.73 8.27 -12.43
N SER A 90 5.61 9.17 -12.84
CA SER A 90 7.03 8.88 -13.08
C SER A 90 7.76 8.38 -11.83
N ASP A 91 7.24 8.70 -10.64
CA ASP A 91 7.70 8.29 -9.31
C ASP A 91 7.00 7.02 -8.78
N PHE A 92 6.33 6.26 -9.64
CA PHE A 92 5.65 5.03 -9.26
C PHE A 92 6.63 3.89 -9.01
N SER A 93 6.83 3.52 -7.74
CA SER A 93 7.62 2.36 -7.32
C SER A 93 6.72 1.15 -7.03
N VAL A 94 7.03 0.01 -7.63
CA VAL A 94 6.45 -1.30 -7.30
C VAL A 94 7.54 -2.11 -6.61
N ASP A 95 7.32 -2.52 -5.36
CA ASP A 95 8.15 -3.55 -4.75
C ASP A 95 7.75 -4.90 -5.36
N SER A 96 8.51 -5.37 -6.34
CA SER A 96 8.38 -6.76 -6.79
C SER A 96 9.00 -7.69 -5.74
N PRO A 97 8.66 -8.99 -5.75
CA PRO A 97 9.35 -10.00 -4.93
C PRO A 97 10.87 -10.10 -5.18
N THR A 98 11.42 -9.40 -6.18
CA THR A 98 12.87 -9.30 -6.45
C THR A 98 13.55 -8.14 -5.71
N GLY A 99 12.79 -7.26 -5.02
CA GLY A 99 13.33 -6.20 -4.17
C GLY A 99 13.82 -4.95 -4.90
N LEU A 100 13.46 -4.76 -6.18
CA LEU A 100 13.77 -3.52 -6.89
C LEU A 100 12.65 -2.49 -6.65
N SER A 101 13.02 -1.28 -6.28
CA SER A 101 12.11 -0.14 -6.08
C SER A 101 11.96 0.73 -7.35
N ASP A 102 12.80 0.49 -8.36
CA ASP A 102 12.81 1.16 -9.67
C ASP A 102 12.27 0.18 -10.74
N PHE A 103 11.02 -0.26 -10.58
CA PHE A 103 10.38 -1.18 -11.53
C PHE A 103 9.80 -0.40 -12.71
N LYS A 104 10.29 -0.66 -13.92
CA LYS A 104 9.73 -0.05 -15.13
C LYS A 104 8.66 -0.97 -15.71
N PHE A 105 7.45 -0.44 -15.88
CA PHE A 105 6.36 -1.15 -16.58
C PHE A 105 6.72 -1.65 -17.99
N ALA A 106 7.79 -1.11 -18.59
CA ALA A 106 8.31 -1.56 -19.88
C ALA A 106 8.97 -2.96 -19.81
N GLU A 107 9.34 -3.43 -18.62
CA GLU A 107 10.05 -4.69 -18.39
C GLU A 107 9.09 -5.84 -18.03
N LEU A 108 7.81 -5.54 -17.79
CA LEU A 108 6.80 -6.53 -17.41
C LEU A 108 6.33 -7.34 -18.61
N GLU A 109 6.23 -8.65 -18.42
CA GLU A 109 5.56 -9.51 -19.37
C GLU A 109 4.05 -9.50 -19.14
N ARG A 110 3.27 -9.65 -20.22
CA ARG A 110 1.82 -9.81 -20.08
C ARG A 110 1.52 -11.05 -19.25
N GLY A 111 0.61 -10.91 -18.30
CA GLY A 111 0.19 -11.99 -17.40
C GLY A 111 1.03 -12.10 -16.13
N GLU A 112 2.03 -11.21 -15.96
CA GLU A 112 2.81 -11.16 -14.74
C GLU A 112 1.96 -10.64 -13.57
N VAL A 113 1.93 -11.40 -12.48
CA VAL A 113 1.19 -11.06 -11.25
C VAL A 113 2.14 -10.35 -10.28
N LEU A 114 1.72 -9.19 -9.81
CA LEU A 114 2.51 -8.26 -9.02
C LEU A 114 1.76 -7.90 -7.74
N ASP A 115 2.50 -7.81 -6.65
CA ASP A 115 2.04 -7.16 -5.43
C ASP A 115 2.40 -5.67 -5.49
N VAL A 116 1.39 -4.81 -5.44
CA VAL A 116 1.54 -3.36 -5.42
C VAL A 116 1.34 -2.86 -3.99
N PHE A 117 2.28 -2.07 -3.51
CA PHE A 117 2.26 -1.49 -2.17
C PHE A 117 2.09 0.03 -2.27
N ILE A 118 1.00 0.55 -1.73
CA ILE A 118 0.72 1.99 -1.72
C ILE A 118 0.76 2.46 -0.27
N ALA A 119 1.55 3.49 0.03
CA ALA A 119 1.65 4.02 1.38
C ALA A 119 0.26 4.43 1.92
N LEU A 120 -0.05 4.02 3.14
CA LEU A 120 -1.38 4.14 3.73
C LEU A 120 -1.84 5.61 3.82
N ASP A 121 -0.91 6.53 4.10
CA ASP A 121 -1.13 7.97 4.16
C ASP A 121 -1.54 8.59 2.81
N ARG A 122 -1.17 7.99 1.69
CA ARG A 122 -1.58 8.46 0.34
C ARG A 122 -3.03 8.14 0.03
N VAL A 123 -3.54 7.04 0.59
CA VAL A 123 -4.89 6.53 0.30
C VAL A 123 -5.92 6.88 1.37
N THR A 124 -5.46 7.21 2.57
CA THR A 124 -6.33 7.65 3.67
C THR A 124 -6.69 9.11 3.48
N ALA A 125 -7.94 9.47 3.75
CA ALA A 125 -8.35 10.87 3.81
C ALA A 125 -7.45 11.59 4.82
N PRO A 126 -6.96 12.80 4.50
CA PRO A 126 -6.26 13.58 5.50
C PRO A 126 -7.20 13.72 6.69
N ALA A 127 -6.74 13.32 7.88
CA ALA A 127 -7.51 13.49 9.10
C ALA A 127 -8.00 14.94 9.11
N ALA A 128 -9.32 15.14 9.25
CA ALA A 128 -9.88 16.47 9.39
C ALA A 128 -9.10 17.11 10.53
N GLN A 129 -8.20 18.03 10.20
CA GLN A 129 -7.37 18.69 11.18
C GLN A 129 -8.36 19.34 12.11
N THR A 130 -8.50 18.79 13.32
CA THR A 130 -9.21 19.48 14.38
C THR A 130 -8.33 20.70 14.63
N THR A 131 -8.67 21.80 13.97
CA THR A 131 -8.21 23.12 14.34
C THR A 131 -8.70 23.33 15.76
N ALA A 132 -7.91 22.86 16.72
CA ALA A 132 -7.84 23.47 18.02
C ALA A 132 -7.31 24.88 17.76
N THR A 133 -8.24 25.78 17.44
CA THR A 133 -8.05 27.20 17.59
C THR A 133 -7.55 27.38 19.02
N ALA A 134 -6.25 27.65 19.15
CA ALA A 134 -5.68 28.12 20.39
C ALA A 134 -6.48 29.35 20.81
N GLU A 135 -7.25 29.19 21.89
CA GLU A 135 -7.88 30.29 22.60
C GLU A 135 -6.77 31.26 23.03
N PRO A 136 -6.89 32.57 22.74
CA PRO A 136 -5.86 33.53 23.12
C PRO A 136 -5.90 33.71 24.64
N ALA A 137 -4.83 33.31 25.32
CA ALA A 137 -4.60 33.68 26.70
C ALA A 137 -3.80 35.00 26.77
N THR A 138 -4.46 36.02 27.32
CA THR A 138 -3.97 37.30 27.87
C THR A 138 -4.06 38.51 26.95
#